data_AF-A0A078JGJ4-F1
#
_entry.id   AF-A0A078JGJ4-F1
#
_cell.length_a   1.000
_cell.length_b   1.000
_cell.length_c   1.000
_cell.angle_alpha   90.00
_cell.angle_beta   90.00
_cell.angle_gamma   90.00
#
_symmetry.space_group_name_H-M   'P 1'
#
loop_
_entity.id
_entity.type
_entity.pdbx_description
1 polymer ?
#
loop_
_entity_poly.entity_id
_entity_poly.type
_entity_poly.pdbx_seq_one_letter_code
_entity_poly.pdbx_strand_id
1 'polypeptide(L)'
;MVTGVHCYNKATWFGGIGIPVKSHLTRIDNCYLDYTGIVIEDPVHVHVTNALFIGDANIVLRSVHGKISGLNIVNNMFRSKSRKNFPIVKVKGNFHEIDQVVIDQNNISGMMLKSTIGKSKVYGNGTRWVVDFSHVLVFPNRINHYQHSFLVRSGQIVASAVTEVSNNVVVVETDRAVAGTISVIVHQ
;
A
#
# COMPACT_ATOMS: atom_id res chain seq x y z
N MET A 1 -19.91 11.85 -7.73
CA MET A 1 -18.51 12.25 -8.03
C MET A 1 -18.19 13.51 -7.23
N VAL A 2 -16.99 13.59 -6.67
CA VAL A 2 -16.46 14.78 -5.98
C VAL A 2 -15.19 15.19 -6.72
N THR A 3 -15.06 16.47 -7.08
CA THR A 3 -13.89 16.96 -7.82
C THR A 3 -13.54 18.38 -7.44
N GLY A 4 -12.24 18.70 -7.38
CA GLY A 4 -11.75 20.07 -7.18
C GLY A 4 -12.06 20.70 -5.82
N VAL A 5 -12.54 19.92 -4.84
CA VAL A 5 -12.90 20.46 -3.53
C VAL A 5 -11.67 20.60 -2.65
N HIS A 6 -11.64 21.68 -1.87
CA HIS A 6 -10.68 21.87 -0.78
C HIS A 6 -11.39 21.61 0.54
N CYS A 7 -11.02 20.54 1.24
CA CYS A 7 -11.52 20.23 2.56
C CYS A 7 -10.50 20.70 3.61
N TYR A 8 -10.91 21.71 4.38
CA TYR A 8 -10.20 22.18 5.57
C TYR A 8 -11.18 22.16 6.74
N ASN A 9 -11.02 21.22 7.65
CA ASN A 9 -11.88 21.04 8.82
C ASN A 9 -11.06 20.46 9.98
N LYS A 10 -11.71 20.10 11.09
CA LYS A 10 -11.13 19.38 12.23
C LYS A 10 -10.16 18.31 11.72
N ALA A 11 -8.92 18.35 12.23
CA ALA A 11 -7.88 17.46 11.78
C ALA A 11 -8.25 15.98 12.02
N THR A 12 -7.75 15.10 11.15
CA THR A 12 -7.95 13.65 11.20
C THR A 12 -7.56 13.06 12.57
N TRP A 13 -6.48 13.59 13.17
CA TRP A 13 -6.02 13.20 14.51
C TRP A 13 -7.07 13.45 15.60
N PHE A 14 -7.92 14.47 15.44
CA PHE A 14 -9.02 14.76 16.35
C PHE A 14 -10.36 14.16 15.90
N GLY A 15 -10.33 13.25 14.93
CA GLY A 15 -11.49 12.52 14.41
C GLY A 15 -12.32 13.27 13.37
N GLY A 16 -11.83 14.38 12.82
CA GLY A 16 -12.53 15.04 11.72
C GLY A 16 -12.44 14.24 10.41
N ILE A 17 -13.46 14.39 9.57
CA ILE A 17 -13.59 13.71 8.27
C ILE A 17 -13.89 14.78 7.23
N GLY A 18 -13.08 14.86 6.18
CA GLY A 18 -13.29 15.78 5.07
C GLY A 18 -14.36 15.24 4.13
N ILE A 19 -14.17 14.00 3.67
CA ILE A 19 -15.12 13.34 2.76
C ILE A 19 -15.49 11.96 3.34
N PRO A 20 -16.72 11.78 3.85
CA PRO A 20 -17.26 10.47 4.14
C PRO A 20 -17.82 9.82 2.87
N VAL A 21 -17.47 8.57 2.62
CA VAL A 21 -17.96 7.78 1.48
C VAL A 21 -18.65 6.53 2.02
N LYS A 22 -19.96 6.43 1.80
CA LYS A 22 -20.80 5.29 2.18
C LYS A 22 -21.50 4.63 0.99
N SER A 23 -21.25 5.13 -0.21
CA SER A 23 -21.92 4.71 -1.43
C SER A 23 -20.91 4.10 -2.40
N HIS A 24 -21.34 3.04 -3.06
CA HIS A 24 -20.60 2.41 -4.16
C HIS A 24 -20.51 3.36 -5.37
N LEU A 25 -19.65 3.03 -6.34
CA LEU A 25 -19.50 3.80 -7.59
C LEU A 25 -19.13 5.28 -7.36
N THR A 26 -18.25 5.53 -6.38
CA THR A 26 -17.83 6.89 -6.02
C THR A 26 -16.48 7.23 -6.65
N ARG A 27 -16.40 8.40 -7.30
CA ARG A 27 -15.15 8.98 -7.81
C ARG A 27 -14.81 10.25 -7.03
N ILE A 28 -13.57 10.34 -6.55
CA ILE A 28 -12.96 11.51 -5.90
C ILE A 28 -11.71 11.84 -6.71
N ASP A 29 -11.68 13.02 -7.33
CA ASP A 29 -10.63 13.40 -8.27
C ASP A 29 -10.14 14.82 -7.98
N ASN A 30 -8.83 15.05 -8.08
CA ASN A 30 -8.23 16.37 -8.03
C ASN A 30 -8.67 17.23 -6.82
N CYS A 31 -8.83 16.59 -5.66
CA CYS A 31 -9.25 17.25 -4.42
C CYS A 31 -8.03 17.64 -3.57
N TYR A 32 -8.19 18.64 -2.71
CA TYR A 32 -7.19 19.06 -1.74
C TYR A 32 -7.70 18.82 -0.32
N LEU A 33 -7.00 17.99 0.44
CA LEU A 33 -7.32 17.55 1.78
C LEU A 33 -6.28 18.10 2.76
N ASP A 34 -6.64 19.14 3.52
CA ASP A 34 -5.74 19.81 4.45
C ASP A 34 -6.09 19.44 5.91
N TYR A 35 -5.20 18.68 6.55
CA TYR A 35 -5.33 18.04 7.87
C TYR A 35 -6.47 17.03 8.02
N THR A 36 -7.46 17.03 7.14
CA THR A 36 -8.65 16.17 7.21
C THR A 36 -8.65 15.14 6.08
N GLY A 37 -9.08 13.91 6.37
CA GLY A 37 -8.96 12.78 5.46
C GLY A 37 -10.25 12.37 4.77
N ILE A 38 -10.16 11.26 4.04
CA ILE A 38 -11.30 10.56 3.45
C ILE A 38 -11.57 9.32 4.29
N VAL A 39 -12.85 9.00 4.54
CA VAL A 39 -13.24 7.75 5.17
C VAL A 39 -14.20 7.02 4.26
N ILE A 40 -13.85 5.79 3.90
CA ILE A 40 -14.62 4.96 2.95
C ILE A 40 -15.08 3.70 3.67
N GLU A 41 -16.39 3.52 3.77
CA GLU A 41 -17.01 2.31 4.34
C GLU A 41 -17.25 1.29 3.22
N ASP A 42 -16.82 0.04 3.44
CA ASP A 42 -16.99 -1.11 2.53
C ASP A 42 -16.94 -0.75 1.02
N PRO A 43 -15.78 -0.33 0.49
CA PRO A 43 -15.69 0.24 -0.84
C PRO A 43 -16.10 -0.80 -1.90
N VAL A 44 -17.04 -0.41 -2.79
CA VAL A 44 -17.32 -1.17 -4.02
C VAL A 44 -17.26 -0.19 -5.19
N HIS A 45 -16.31 -0.41 -6.11
CA HIS A 45 -16.05 0.46 -7.26
C HIS A 45 -15.81 1.93 -6.85
N VAL A 46 -14.82 2.16 -6.00
CA VAL A 46 -14.46 3.51 -5.55
C VAL A 46 -13.10 3.91 -6.13
N HIS A 47 -12.98 5.14 -6.61
CA HIS A 47 -11.75 5.67 -7.20
C HIS A 47 -11.35 6.99 -6.55
N VAL A 48 -10.13 7.06 -6.03
CA VAL A 48 -9.50 8.26 -5.46
C VAL A 48 -8.21 8.53 -6.22
N THR A 49 -8.13 9.65 -6.93
CA THR A 49 -6.97 9.98 -7.76
C THR A 49 -6.64 11.47 -7.79
N ASN A 50 -5.39 11.79 -8.13
CA ASN A 50 -4.86 13.13 -8.34
C ASN A 50 -5.07 14.10 -7.16
N ALA A 51 -5.36 13.57 -5.96
CA ALA A 51 -5.61 14.40 -4.80
C ALA A 51 -4.31 14.75 -4.06
N LEU A 52 -4.32 15.91 -3.42
CA LEU A 52 -3.26 16.37 -2.54
C LEU A 52 -3.72 16.23 -1.08
N PHE A 53 -2.94 15.53 -0.27
CA PHE A 53 -3.17 15.33 1.16
C PHE A 53 -2.04 15.98 1.95
N ILE A 54 -2.36 16.93 2.84
CA ILE A 54 -1.39 17.63 3.68
C ILE A 54 -1.74 17.49 5.17
N GLY A 55 -0.73 17.56 6.04
CA GLY A 55 -0.96 17.73 7.48
C GLY A 55 -1.47 16.47 8.16
N ASP A 56 -0.91 15.31 7.79
CA ASP A 56 -1.35 13.99 8.25
C ASP A 56 -2.74 13.54 7.72
N ALA A 57 -3.32 14.27 6.76
CA ALA A 57 -4.50 13.80 6.04
C ALA A 57 -4.22 12.44 5.36
N ASN A 58 -5.16 11.50 5.50
CA ASN A 58 -5.02 10.15 4.96
C ASN A 58 -6.38 9.60 4.50
N ILE A 59 -6.37 8.38 3.98
CA ILE A 59 -7.56 7.65 3.61
C ILE A 59 -7.77 6.51 4.60
N VAL A 60 -8.96 6.41 5.19
CA VAL A 60 -9.34 5.32 6.09
C VAL A 60 -10.32 4.41 5.37
N LEU A 61 -9.95 3.15 5.20
CA LEU A 61 -10.83 2.08 4.76
C LEU A 61 -11.46 1.44 5.99
N ARG A 62 -12.77 1.60 6.16
CA ARG A 62 -13.51 1.09 7.30
C ARG A 62 -14.38 -0.09 6.86
N SER A 63 -14.13 -1.25 7.45
CA SER A 63 -14.99 -2.41 7.30
C SER A 63 -16.22 -2.25 8.21
N VAL A 64 -17.42 -2.34 7.62
CA VAL A 64 -18.69 -2.45 8.34
C VAL A 64 -19.28 -3.85 8.11
N HIS A 65 -19.27 -4.33 6.86
CA HIS A 65 -19.73 -5.66 6.44
C HIS A 65 -18.60 -6.55 5.93
N GLY A 66 -17.34 -6.10 5.99
CA GLY A 66 -16.19 -6.94 5.65
C GLY A 66 -15.88 -7.07 4.16
N LYS A 67 -16.47 -6.22 3.30
CA LYS A 67 -16.31 -6.27 1.85
C LYS A 67 -15.57 -5.07 1.28
N ILE A 68 -14.60 -5.33 0.40
CA ILE A 68 -13.91 -4.33 -0.40
C ILE A 68 -13.66 -4.89 -1.80
N SER A 69 -14.16 -4.20 -2.83
CA SER A 69 -14.04 -4.63 -4.21
C SER A 69 -13.88 -3.47 -5.19
N GLY A 70 -12.97 -3.56 -6.17
CA GLY A 70 -12.82 -2.53 -7.20
C GLY A 70 -12.41 -1.16 -6.64
N LEU A 71 -11.58 -1.13 -5.59
CA LEU A 71 -11.06 0.11 -5.02
C LEU A 71 -9.77 0.51 -5.73
N ASN A 72 -9.69 1.77 -6.15
CA ASN A 72 -8.49 2.36 -6.72
C ASN A 72 -8.10 3.61 -5.92
N ILE A 73 -6.91 3.62 -5.32
CA ILE A 73 -6.28 4.79 -4.68
C ILE A 73 -4.92 5.00 -5.36
N VAL A 74 -4.89 5.89 -6.35
CA VAL A 74 -3.74 6.01 -7.26
C VAL A 74 -3.36 7.45 -7.54
N ASN A 75 -2.09 7.72 -7.86
CA ASN A 75 -1.62 9.04 -8.33
C ASN A 75 -1.92 10.20 -7.35
N ASN A 76 -1.96 9.92 -6.05
CA ASN A 76 -2.15 10.96 -5.04
C ASN A 76 -0.81 11.38 -4.43
N MET A 77 -0.75 12.61 -3.92
CA MET A 77 0.40 13.15 -3.22
C MET A 77 0.07 13.33 -1.73
N PHE A 78 0.91 12.78 -0.85
CA PHE A 78 0.76 12.88 0.60
C PHE A 78 1.97 13.56 1.21
N ARG A 79 1.74 14.56 2.06
CA ARG A 79 2.82 15.31 2.72
C ARG A 79 2.50 15.62 4.17
N SER A 80 3.46 15.37 5.04
CA SER A 80 3.41 15.81 6.43
C SER A 80 4.73 16.37 6.93
N LYS A 81 4.64 17.33 7.86
CA LYS A 81 5.77 17.85 8.64
C LYS A 81 5.93 17.14 10.00
N SER A 82 4.95 16.36 10.45
CA SER A 82 4.88 15.88 11.83
C SER A 82 5.88 14.76 12.15
N ARG A 83 6.51 14.14 11.15
CA ARG A 83 7.44 12.97 11.26
C ARG A 83 6.86 11.78 12.03
N LYS A 84 5.55 11.73 12.25
CA LYS A 84 4.87 10.67 13.00
C LYS A 84 4.64 9.38 12.18
N ASN A 85 5.16 9.31 10.94
CA ASN A 85 5.01 8.17 10.04
C ASN A 85 3.55 7.70 9.90
N PHE A 86 2.60 8.64 9.80
CA PHE A 86 1.19 8.27 9.59
C PHE A 86 1.01 7.56 8.24
N PRO A 87 0.30 6.41 8.21
CA PRO A 87 0.05 5.72 6.95
C PRO A 87 -0.91 6.50 6.08
N ILE A 88 -0.61 6.55 4.78
CA ILE A 88 -1.48 7.20 3.78
C ILE A 88 -2.82 6.48 3.60
N VAL A 89 -2.84 5.17 3.86
CA VAL A 89 -4.05 4.36 3.92
C VAL A 89 -4.07 3.60 5.25
N LYS A 90 -5.18 3.72 5.98
CA LYS A 90 -5.41 2.99 7.24
C LYS A 90 -6.62 2.08 7.10
N VAL A 91 -6.45 0.80 7.42
CA VAL A 91 -7.57 -0.14 7.54
C VAL A 91 -8.11 -0.09 8.97
N LYS A 92 -9.43 -0.05 9.12
CA LYS A 92 -10.16 -0.19 10.39
C LYS A 92 -11.19 -1.30 10.27
N GLY A 93 -11.19 -2.22 11.22
CA GLY A 93 -12.01 -3.44 11.14
C GLY A 93 -11.33 -4.52 10.29
N ASN A 94 -12.06 -5.60 10.02
CA ASN A 94 -11.56 -6.75 9.27
C ASN A 94 -12.30 -6.87 7.94
N PHE A 95 -11.56 -6.94 6.83
CA PHE A 95 -12.10 -7.26 5.50
C PHE A 95 -11.86 -8.74 5.20
N HIS A 96 -12.91 -9.53 5.02
CA HIS A 96 -12.81 -10.94 4.68
C HIS A 96 -13.03 -11.20 3.18
N GLU A 97 -13.74 -10.31 2.49
CA GLU A 97 -13.92 -10.30 1.04
C GLU A 97 -13.13 -9.14 0.43
N ILE A 98 -11.99 -9.45 -0.18
CA ILE A 98 -11.09 -8.48 -0.80
C ILE A 98 -10.91 -8.89 -2.26
N ASP A 99 -11.28 -8.02 -3.18
CA ASP A 99 -11.19 -8.27 -4.62
C ASP A 99 -10.80 -7.01 -5.40
N GLN A 100 -9.94 -7.10 -6.41
CA GLN A 100 -9.60 -5.98 -7.30
C GLN A 100 -9.27 -4.65 -6.57
N VAL A 101 -8.32 -4.69 -5.63
CA VAL A 101 -7.89 -3.50 -4.87
C VAL A 101 -6.54 -2.99 -5.34
N VAL A 102 -6.49 -1.78 -5.89
CA VAL A 102 -5.27 -1.12 -6.36
C VAL A 102 -4.97 0.10 -5.49
N ILE A 103 -3.88 0.02 -4.74
CA ILE A 103 -3.33 1.16 -4.01
C ILE A 103 -1.88 1.29 -4.47
N ASP A 104 -1.60 2.16 -5.43
CA ASP A 104 -0.29 2.26 -6.09
C ASP A 104 -0.02 3.68 -6.60
N GLN A 105 1.22 3.98 -7.00
CA GLN A 105 1.60 5.25 -7.63
C GLN A 105 1.29 6.48 -6.77
N ASN A 106 1.25 6.32 -5.45
CA ASN A 106 1.10 7.43 -4.51
C ASN A 106 2.48 7.90 -4.06
N ASN A 107 2.69 9.22 -4.03
CA ASN A 107 3.94 9.81 -3.57
C ASN A 107 3.80 10.29 -2.13
N ILE A 108 4.84 10.10 -1.33
CA ILE A 108 4.83 10.45 0.09
C ILE A 108 6.01 11.35 0.46
N SER A 109 5.79 12.24 1.41
CA SER A 109 6.83 13.01 2.10
C SER A 109 6.48 13.13 3.58
N GLY A 110 7.28 12.52 4.46
CA GLY A 110 7.03 12.55 5.92
C GLY A 110 5.85 11.69 6.41
N MET A 111 5.34 10.80 5.58
CA MET A 111 4.26 9.84 5.88
C MET A 111 4.72 8.40 5.60
N MET A 112 3.94 7.40 5.98
CA MET A 112 4.22 5.99 5.72
C MET A 112 3.46 5.51 4.47
N LEU A 113 4.19 4.96 3.51
CA LEU A 113 3.60 4.40 2.30
C LEU A 113 2.81 3.15 2.66
N LYS A 114 1.61 3.04 2.09
CA LYS A 114 0.78 1.85 2.11
C LYS A 114 0.28 1.56 0.71
N SER A 115 0.43 0.32 0.26
CA SER A 115 0.20 -0.09 -1.13
C SER A 115 -0.30 -1.54 -1.21
N THR A 116 -0.93 -1.92 -2.32
CA THR A 116 -1.16 -3.34 -2.67
C THR A 116 -0.03 -3.93 -3.51
N ILE A 117 1.02 -3.13 -3.80
CA ILE A 117 2.22 -3.55 -4.51
C ILE A 117 3.45 -3.27 -3.63
N GLY A 118 4.28 -4.28 -3.44
CA GLY A 118 5.56 -4.18 -2.74
C GLY A 118 6.72 -4.33 -3.70
N LYS A 119 7.74 -3.47 -3.58
CA LYS A 119 9.00 -3.59 -4.33
C LYS A 119 10.17 -3.45 -3.37
N SER A 120 11.07 -4.42 -3.35
CA SER A 120 12.24 -4.39 -2.47
C SER A 120 13.46 -5.05 -3.09
N LYS A 121 14.64 -4.67 -2.61
CA LYS A 121 15.93 -5.24 -3.00
C LYS A 121 16.72 -5.59 -1.75
N VAL A 122 17.23 -6.81 -1.67
CA VAL A 122 18.01 -7.29 -0.52
C VAL A 122 19.30 -7.92 -1.00
N TYR A 123 20.42 -7.41 -0.49
CA TYR A 123 21.73 -8.03 -0.68
C TYR A 123 21.94 -9.13 0.36
N GLY A 124 22.61 -10.21 -0.04
CA GLY A 124 22.98 -11.30 0.86
C GLY A 124 24.14 -12.12 0.31
N ASN A 125 24.70 -12.95 1.18
CA ASN A 125 25.67 -13.97 0.82
C ASN A 125 25.31 -15.27 1.55
N GLY A 126 24.93 -16.30 0.79
CA GLY A 126 24.41 -17.55 1.33
C GLY A 126 23.43 -18.19 0.36
N THR A 127 22.47 -18.94 0.91
CA THR A 127 21.45 -19.66 0.13
C THR A 127 20.04 -19.11 0.30
N ARG A 128 19.85 -18.06 1.12
CA ARG A 128 18.52 -17.60 1.56
C ARG A 128 18.45 -16.08 1.70
N TRP A 129 17.39 -15.49 1.15
CA TRP A 129 17.05 -14.07 1.26
C TRP A 129 15.63 -13.94 1.78
N VAL A 130 15.45 -13.11 2.80
CA VAL A 130 14.15 -12.83 3.41
C VAL A 130 13.77 -11.38 3.11
N VAL A 131 12.58 -11.18 2.54
CA VAL A 131 12.08 -9.86 2.14
C VAL A 131 10.74 -9.62 2.82
N ASP A 132 10.71 -8.69 3.78
CA ASP A 132 9.51 -8.34 4.54
C ASP A 132 8.81 -7.12 3.94
N PHE A 133 7.55 -7.29 3.56
CA PHE A 133 6.69 -6.24 2.99
C PHE A 133 5.62 -5.73 3.98
N SER A 134 5.63 -6.15 5.24
CA SER A 134 4.62 -5.79 6.26
C SER A 134 4.46 -4.29 6.46
N HIS A 135 5.54 -3.53 6.29
CA HIS A 135 5.50 -2.08 6.40
C HIS A 135 4.82 -1.39 5.23
N VAL A 136 4.82 -2.00 4.04
CA VAL A 136 4.27 -1.41 2.81
C VAL A 136 2.87 -1.95 2.48
N LEU A 137 2.66 -3.27 2.62
CA LEU A 137 1.42 -3.88 2.22
C LEU A 137 0.25 -3.51 3.16
N VAL A 138 -0.93 -3.39 2.57
CA VAL A 138 -2.16 -2.94 3.26
C VAL A 138 -2.85 -4.09 3.97
N PHE A 139 -2.98 -5.24 3.32
CA PHE A 139 -3.65 -6.40 3.88
C PHE A 139 -2.64 -7.40 4.45
N PRO A 140 -2.93 -8.07 5.57
CA PRO A 140 -2.07 -9.12 6.08
C PRO A 140 -2.21 -10.39 5.25
N ASN A 141 -1.09 -11.01 4.86
CA ASN A 141 -1.03 -12.35 4.28
C ASN A 141 -1.91 -12.53 3.01
N ARG A 142 -1.87 -11.56 2.09
CA ARG A 142 -2.66 -11.57 0.84
C ARG A 142 -1.83 -11.52 -0.43
N ILE A 143 -0.53 -11.79 -0.35
CA ILE A 143 0.29 -11.83 -1.57
C ILE A 143 -0.21 -12.98 -2.48
N ASN A 144 -0.69 -12.64 -3.67
CA ASN A 144 -1.27 -13.58 -4.64
C ASN A 144 -0.42 -13.74 -5.91
N HIS A 145 0.47 -12.79 -6.18
CA HIS A 145 1.39 -12.80 -7.31
C HIS A 145 2.73 -12.22 -6.89
N TYR A 146 3.80 -12.77 -7.45
CA TYR A 146 5.16 -12.31 -7.18
C TYR A 146 6.04 -12.45 -8.41
N GLN A 147 7.10 -11.66 -8.44
CA GLN A 147 8.18 -11.73 -9.41
C GLN A 147 9.50 -11.50 -8.69
N HIS A 148 10.54 -12.27 -9.02
CA HIS A 148 11.88 -12.01 -8.54
C HIS A 148 12.90 -12.01 -9.66
N SER A 149 13.97 -11.25 -9.46
CA SER A 149 15.19 -11.32 -10.26
C SER A 149 16.40 -11.35 -9.34
N PHE A 150 17.49 -11.94 -9.82
CA PHE A 150 18.69 -12.11 -9.01
C PHE A 150 19.93 -11.61 -9.74
N LEU A 151 20.57 -10.59 -9.17
CA LEU A 151 21.86 -10.08 -9.61
C LEU A 151 22.97 -10.78 -8.83
N VAL A 152 23.50 -11.85 -9.42
CA VAL A 152 24.60 -12.67 -8.88
C VAL A 152 25.95 -11.98 -9.12
N ARG A 153 26.84 -11.97 -8.12
CA ARG A 153 28.20 -11.42 -8.26
C ARG A 153 29.22 -12.41 -8.84
N SER A 154 29.00 -13.72 -8.69
CA SER A 154 30.00 -14.74 -8.99
C SER A 154 30.16 -15.10 -10.47
N GLY A 155 29.52 -14.40 -11.41
CA GLY A 155 29.59 -14.71 -12.86
C GLY A 155 28.99 -16.08 -13.25
N GLN A 156 28.52 -16.86 -12.28
CA GLN A 156 27.91 -18.17 -12.46
C GLN A 156 26.38 -18.05 -12.50
N ILE A 157 25.74 -18.93 -13.27
CA ILE A 157 24.29 -19.10 -13.26
C ILE A 157 23.90 -19.90 -12.02
N VAL A 158 22.87 -19.42 -11.31
CA VAL A 158 22.38 -20.01 -10.06
C VAL A 158 20.89 -20.26 -10.20
N ALA A 159 20.43 -21.44 -9.80
CA ALA A 159 19.00 -21.72 -9.74
C ALA A 159 18.42 -21.03 -8.50
N SER A 160 17.29 -20.33 -8.67
CA SER A 160 16.62 -19.65 -7.55
C SER A 160 15.10 -19.82 -7.65
N ALA A 161 14.46 -19.93 -6.49
CA ALA A 161 13.01 -20.04 -6.38
C ALA A 161 12.50 -19.31 -5.15
N VAL A 162 11.27 -18.81 -5.24
CA VAL A 162 10.51 -18.41 -4.05
C VAL A 162 10.02 -19.67 -3.37
N THR A 163 10.37 -19.86 -2.10
CA THR A 163 10.03 -21.07 -1.32
C THR A 163 9.00 -20.80 -0.24
N GLU A 164 8.80 -19.54 0.16
CA GLU A 164 7.80 -19.16 1.16
C GLU A 164 7.19 -17.80 0.85
N VAL A 165 5.87 -17.71 1.00
CA VAL A 165 5.10 -16.46 0.97
C VAL A 165 4.10 -16.50 2.12
N SER A 166 4.50 -15.98 3.27
CA SER A 166 3.68 -16.00 4.50
C SER A 166 3.86 -14.70 5.26
N ASN A 167 2.81 -14.20 5.93
CA ASN A 167 2.89 -13.01 6.79
C ASN A 167 3.44 -11.76 6.09
N ASN A 168 3.16 -11.58 4.79
CA ASN A 168 3.75 -10.53 3.94
C ASN A 168 5.29 -10.60 3.79
N VAL A 169 5.88 -11.75 4.10
CA VAL A 169 7.29 -12.05 3.92
C VAL A 169 7.43 -13.00 2.73
N VAL A 170 8.39 -12.70 1.86
CA VAL A 170 8.81 -13.56 0.76
C VAL A 170 10.20 -14.10 1.07
N VAL A 171 10.38 -15.40 0.91
CA VAL A 171 11.69 -16.06 1.02
C VAL A 171 12.09 -16.54 -0.37
N VAL A 172 13.29 -16.15 -0.78
CA VAL A 172 13.94 -16.65 -1.99
C VAL A 172 15.15 -17.47 -1.61
N GLU A 173 15.28 -18.66 -2.17
CA GLU A 173 16.38 -19.57 -1.92
C GLU A 173 17.09 -19.99 -3.21
N THR A 174 18.35 -20.39 -3.06
CA THR A 174 19.21 -20.82 -4.17
C THR A 174 19.75 -22.22 -3.93
N ASP A 175 20.10 -22.91 -5.02
CA ASP A 175 20.66 -24.28 -4.97
C ASP A 175 22.06 -24.36 -4.33
N ARG A 176 22.76 -23.23 -4.24
CA ARG A 176 24.11 -23.12 -3.69
C ARG A 176 24.35 -21.75 -3.07
N ALA A 177 25.37 -21.67 -2.21
CA ALA A 177 25.76 -20.42 -1.57
C ALA A 177 26.34 -19.44 -2.61
N VAL A 178 25.82 -18.21 -2.63
CA VAL A 178 26.27 -17.17 -3.55
C VAL A 178 26.04 -15.78 -2.96
N ALA A 179 26.91 -14.82 -3.32
CA ALA A 179 26.74 -13.42 -3.00
C ALA A 179 25.97 -12.70 -4.13
N GLY A 180 24.94 -11.94 -3.78
CA GLY A 180 24.15 -11.21 -4.76
C GLY A 180 23.01 -10.38 -4.18
N THR A 181 22.28 -9.72 -5.06
CA THR A 181 21.11 -8.91 -4.70
C THR A 181 19.86 -9.46 -5.36
N ILE A 182 18.86 -9.81 -4.55
CA ILE A 182 17.54 -10.21 -5.05
C ILE A 182 16.65 -8.98 -5.10
N SER A 183 15.95 -8.81 -6.23
CA SER A 183 14.85 -7.84 -6.36
C SER A 183 13.54 -8.59 -6.37
N VAL A 184 12.57 -8.20 -5.54
CA VAL A 184 11.26 -8.84 -5.43
C VAL A 184 10.17 -7.81 -5.64
N ILE A 185 9.16 -8.18 -6.43
CA ILE A 185 7.91 -7.45 -6.61
C ILE A 185 6.76 -8.38 -6.17
N VAL A 186 5.82 -7.87 -5.37
CA VAL A 186 4.65 -8.62 -4.88
C VAL A 186 3.37 -7.84 -5.09
N HIS A 187 2.27 -8.55 -5.28
CA HIS A 187 0.92 -8.00 -5.44
C HIS A 187 -0.06 -8.68 -4.47
N GLN A 188 -1.02 -7.91 -3.96
CA GLN A 188 -2.14 -8.38 -3.15
C GLN A 188 -3.47 -8.31 -3.90
#